data_AF-A0A1B8YLK1-F1
#
_entry.id   AF-A0A1B8YLK1-F1
#
_cell.length_a   1.000
_cell.length_b   1.000
_cell.length_c   1.000
_cell.angle_alpha   90.00
_cell.angle_beta   90.00
_cell.angle_gamma   90.00
#
_symmetry.space_group_name_H-M   'P 1'
#
loop_
_entity.id
_entity.type
_entity.pdbx_description
1 polymer ?
#
loop_
_entity_poly.entity_id
_entity_poly.type
_entity_poly.pdbx_seq_one_letter_code
_entity_poly.pdbx_strand_id
1 'polypeptide(L)'
;MLEEEFVRQLAEQFPKYEEVLMTIAQKLKHKGLQEGLQKCQEAHQGGLQKGEKRASLKIARALMDNGIDHETIMKSTGLSQKELEQIHH
;
A
#
# COMPACT_ATOMS: atom_id res chain seq x y z
N MET A 1 2.91 18.89 -16.29
CA MET A 1 2.77 20.08 -17.17
C MET A 1 1.39 20.21 -17.80
N LEU A 2 0.67 19.14 -18.13
CA LEU A 2 -0.66 19.22 -18.76
C LEU A 2 -1.76 19.87 -17.88
N GLU A 3 -1.64 19.84 -16.56
CA GLU A 3 -2.67 20.38 -15.64
C GLU A 3 -2.57 21.90 -15.41
N GLU A 4 -1.37 22.46 -15.30
CA GLU A 4 -1.17 23.90 -15.12
C GLU A 4 -1.53 24.68 -16.39
N GLU A 5 -1.21 24.12 -17.56
CA GLU A 5 -1.56 24.72 -18.85
C GLU A 5 -3.09 24.71 -19.07
N PHE A 6 -3.77 23.63 -18.69
CA PHE A 6 -5.23 23.54 -18.77
C PHE A 6 -5.94 24.57 -17.89
N VAL A 7 -5.49 24.73 -16.64
CA VAL A 7 -6.04 25.72 -15.71
C VAL A 7 -5.76 27.14 -16.20
N ARG A 8 -4.57 27.40 -16.73
CA ARG A 8 -4.20 28.69 -17.33
C ARG A 8 -5.08 29.03 -18.53
N GLN A 9 -5.28 28.09 -19.44
CA GLN A 9 -6.17 28.27 -20.59
C GLN A 9 -7.61 28.57 -20.16
N LEU A 10 -8.13 27.87 -19.14
CA LEU A 10 -9.45 28.17 -18.58
C LEU A 10 -9.52 29.57 -17.95
N ALA A 11 -8.48 29.99 -17.23
CA ALA A 11 -8.41 31.33 -16.66
C ALA A 11 -8.36 32.43 -17.73
N GLU A 12 -7.64 32.21 -18.83
CA GLU A 12 -7.58 33.13 -19.96
C GLU A 12 -8.93 33.28 -20.69
N GLN A 13 -9.69 32.19 -20.81
CA GLN A 13 -11.05 32.21 -21.37
C GLN A 13 -12.07 32.87 -20.42
N PHE A 14 -11.79 32.83 -19.12
CA PHE A 14 -12.67 33.35 -18.08
C PHE A 14 -11.92 34.25 -17.09
N PRO A 15 -11.45 35.45 -17.52
CA PRO A 15 -10.57 36.30 -16.70
C PRO A 15 -11.19 36.70 -15.36
N LYS A 16 -12.52 36.85 -15.33
CA LYS A 16 -13.29 37.16 -14.12
C LYS A 16 -13.18 36.08 -13.03
N TYR A 17 -12.85 34.85 -13.40
CA TYR A 17 -12.79 33.69 -12.52
C TYR A 17 -11.38 33.14 -12.34
N GLU A 18 -10.34 33.83 -12.83
CA GLU A 18 -8.94 33.39 -12.76
C GLU A 18 -8.53 32.99 -11.33
N GLU A 19 -8.76 33.84 -10.34
CA GLU A 19 -8.41 33.58 -8.94
C GLU A 19 -9.13 32.34 -8.38
N VAL A 20 -10.41 32.17 -8.74
CA VAL A 20 -11.23 31.03 -8.32
C VAL A 20 -10.72 29.74 -8.97
N LEU A 21 -10.39 29.77 -10.26
CA LEU A 21 -9.84 28.62 -11.00
C LEU A 21 -8.47 28.21 -10.47
N MET A 22 -7.59 29.16 -10.17
CA MET A 22 -6.29 28.91 -9.55
C MET A 22 -6.44 28.28 -8.16
N THR A 23 -7.38 28.79 -7.35
CA THR A 23 -7.70 28.22 -6.03
C THR A 23 -8.20 26.79 -6.14
N ILE A 24 -9.09 26.50 -7.09
CA ILE A 24 -9.60 25.14 -7.34
C ILE A 24 -8.46 24.21 -7.74
N ALA A 25 -7.59 24.64 -8.67
CA ALA A 25 -6.44 23.87 -9.11
C ALA A 25 -5.49 23.53 -7.95
N GLN A 26 -5.17 24.49 -7.09
CA GLN A 26 -4.36 24.27 -5.89
C GLN A 26 -5.01 23.27 -4.93
N LYS A 27 -6.32 23.39 -4.68
CA LYS A 27 -7.06 22.45 -3.83
C LYS A 27 -7.05 21.03 -4.41
N LEU A 28 -7.24 20.88 -5.71
CA LEU A 28 -7.21 19.58 -6.39
C LEU A 28 -5.81 18.95 -6.30
N LYS A 29 -4.74 19.73 -6.55
CA LYS A 29 -3.35 19.27 -6.40
C LYS A 29 -3.05 18.82 -4.98
N HIS A 30 -3.49 19.60 -3.98
CA HIS A 30 -3.32 19.24 -2.57
C HIS A 30 -4.07 17.96 -2.21
N LYS A 31 -5.32 17.82 -2.64
CA LYS A 31 -6.12 16.62 -2.43
C LYS A 31 -5.49 15.39 -3.08
N GLY A 32 -5.03 15.51 -4.33
CA GLY A 32 -4.33 14.43 -5.02
C GLY A 32 -3.05 13.98 -4.32
N LEU A 33 -2.27 14.93 -3.77
CA LEU A 33 -1.09 14.60 -2.97
C LEU A 33 -1.45 13.86 -1.67
N GLN A 34 -2.48 14.32 -0.95
CA GLN A 34 -2.96 13.64 0.27
C GLN A 34 -3.43 12.21 -0.03
N GLU A 35 -4.26 12.03 -1.06
CA GLU A 35 -4.72 10.70 -1.47
C GLU A 35 -3.56 9.80 -1.93
N GLY A 36 -2.59 10.37 -2.66
CA GLY A 36 -1.39 9.65 -3.08
C GLY A 36 -0.53 9.19 -1.91
N LEU A 37 -0.33 10.05 -0.91
CA LEU A 37 0.41 9.72 0.30
C LEU A 37 -0.29 8.63 1.10
N GLN A 38 -1.60 8.73 1.27
CA GLN A 38 -2.40 7.72 1.97
C GLN A 38 -2.29 6.36 1.28
N LYS A 39 -2.49 6.30 -0.05
CA LYS A 39 -2.33 5.07 -0.83
C LYS A 39 -0.93 4.48 -0.70
N CYS A 40 0.10 5.32 -0.68
CA CYS A 40 1.49 4.88 -0.49
C CYS A 40 1.70 4.26 0.90
N GLN A 41 1.17 4.87 1.95
CA GLN A 41 1.24 4.34 3.31
C GLN A 41 0.51 3.00 3.45
N GLU A 42 -0.70 2.89 2.90
CA GLU A 42 -1.48 1.65 2.89
C GLU A 42 -0.75 0.55 2.09
N ALA A 43 -0.20 0.89 0.92
CA ALA A 43 0.56 -0.05 0.10
C ALA A 43 1.84 -0.53 0.81
N HIS A 44 2.53 0.38 1.51
CA HIS A 44 3.73 0.06 2.27
C HIS A 44 3.41 -0.87 3.45
N GLN A 45 2.40 -0.55 4.26
CA GLN A 45 1.97 -1.40 5.38
C GLN A 45 1.49 -2.78 4.90
N GLY A 46 0.65 -2.81 3.87
CA GLY A 46 0.19 -4.07 3.27
C GLY A 46 1.34 -4.88 2.66
N GLY A 47 2.34 -4.21 2.08
CA GLY A 47 3.55 -4.84 1.56
C GLY A 47 4.40 -5.47 2.66
N LEU A 48 4.61 -4.76 3.77
CA LEU A 48 5.35 -5.25 4.92
C LEU A 48 4.67 -6.48 5.53
N GLN A 49 3.37 -6.40 5.81
CA GLN A 49 2.60 -7.50 6.40
C GLN A 49 2.59 -8.75 5.49
N LYS A 50 2.42 -8.56 4.17
CA LYS A 50 2.53 -9.66 3.19
C LYS A 50 3.93 -10.25 3.15
N GLY A 51 4.96 -9.40 3.26
CA GLY A 51 6.36 -9.81 3.31
C GLY A 51 6.66 -10.67 4.53
N GLU A 52 6.30 -10.19 5.71
CA GLU A 52 6.43 -10.92 6.99
C GLU A 52 5.70 -12.26 6.92
N LYS A 53 4.43 -12.26 6.46
CA LYS A 53 3.66 -13.50 6.33
C LYS A 53 4.34 -14.50 5.39
N ARG A 54 4.83 -14.04 4.24
CA ARG A 54 5.55 -14.89 3.29
C ARG A 54 6.84 -15.44 3.86
N ALA A 55 7.56 -14.64 4.65
CA ALA A 55 8.78 -15.07 5.33
C ALA A 55 8.48 -16.16 6.38
N SER A 56 7.48 -15.95 7.25
CA SER A 56 7.04 -16.95 8.23
C SER A 56 6.63 -18.27 7.56
N LEU A 57 5.86 -18.22 6.46
CA LEU A 57 5.48 -19.42 5.71
C LEU A 57 6.69 -20.14 5.09
N LYS A 58 7.66 -19.40 4.56
CA LYS A 58 8.89 -19.97 4.00
C LYS A 58 9.73 -20.67 5.07
N ILE A 59 9.85 -20.05 6.24
CA ILE A 59 10.57 -20.62 7.38
C ILE A 59 9.84 -21.88 7.87
N ALA A 60 8.52 -21.83 8.05
CA ALA A 60 7.74 -22.97 8.50
C ALA A 60 7.89 -24.18 7.57
N ARG A 61 7.81 -23.97 6.24
CA ARG A 61 8.08 -25.03 5.24
C ARG A 61 9.45 -25.67 5.45
N ALA A 62 10.50 -24.84 5.55
CA ALA A 62 11.85 -25.36 5.75
C ALA A 62 11.99 -26.13 7.07
N LEU A 63 11.33 -25.69 8.15
CA LEU A 63 11.36 -26.39 9.44
C LEU A 63 10.61 -27.73 9.36
N MET A 64 9.46 -27.79 8.68
CA MET A 64 8.72 -29.03 8.43
C MET A 64 9.54 -30.03 7.61
N ASP A 65 10.21 -29.57 6.55
CA ASP A 65 11.07 -30.40 5.71
C ASP A 65 12.25 -31.00 6.52
N ASN A 66 12.67 -30.31 7.58
CA ASN A 66 13.69 -30.79 8.51
C ASN A 66 13.13 -31.62 9.68
N GLY A 67 11.83 -31.94 9.68
CA GLY A 67 11.20 -32.78 10.70
C GLY A 67 11.01 -32.12 12.07
N ILE A 68 11.02 -30.78 12.12
CA ILE A 68 10.73 -30.04 13.36
C ILE A 68 9.23 -30.16 13.68
N ASP A 69 8.91 -30.34 14.95
CA ASP A 69 7.52 -30.49 15.41
C ASP A 69 6.70 -29.19 15.24
N HIS A 70 5.39 -29.35 15.05
CA HIS A 70 4.49 -28.21 14.81
C HIS A 70 4.44 -27.20 15.97
N GLU A 71 4.59 -27.64 17.23
CA GLU A 71 4.55 -26.73 18.37
C GLU A 71 5.73 -25.75 18.34
N THR A 72 6.93 -26.27 18.09
CA THR A 72 8.16 -25.48 17.91
C THR A 72 8.03 -24.55 16.71
N ILE A 73 7.51 -25.02 15.58
CA ILE A 73 7.31 -24.19 14.38
C ILE A 73 6.35 -23.03 14.64
N MET A 74 5.22 -23.27 15.31
CA MET A 74 4.26 -22.21 15.65
C MET A 74 4.91 -21.16 16.55
N LYS A 75 5.67 -21.58 17.58
CA LYS A 75 6.39 -20.66 18.48
C LYS A 75 7.44 -19.82 17.75
N SER A 76 8.16 -20.40 16.78
CA SER A 76 9.23 -19.70 16.05
C SER A 76 8.73 -18.80 14.92
N THR A 77 7.61 -19.12 14.28
CA THR A 77 7.12 -18.42 13.09
C THR A 77 5.91 -17.51 13.34
N GLY A 78 5.27 -17.65 14.51
CA GLY A 78 4.03 -16.97 14.87
C GLY A 78 2.81 -17.44 14.07
N LEU A 79 2.94 -18.54 13.32
CA LEU A 79 1.83 -19.13 12.57
C LEU A 79 0.90 -19.91 13.49
N SER A 80 -0.39 -19.92 13.17
CA SER A 80 -1.37 -20.76 13.83
C SER A 80 -1.37 -22.18 13.25
N GLN A 81 -1.90 -23.14 14.02
CA GLN A 81 -2.08 -24.53 13.59
C GLN A 81 -2.81 -24.63 12.24
N LYS A 82 -3.89 -23.85 12.06
CA LYS A 82 -4.66 -23.79 10.81
C LYS A 82 -3.83 -23.33 9.62
N GLU A 83 -2.91 -22.39 9.85
CA GLU A 83 -2.03 -21.88 8.79
C GLU A 83 -0.94 -22.88 8.44
N LEU A 84 -0.45 -23.67 9.42
CA LEU A 84 0.47 -24.77 9.16
C LEU A 84 -0.19 -25.90 8.37
N GLU A 85 -1.45 -26.23 8.65
CA GLU A 85 -2.20 -27.25 7.91
C GLU A 85 -2.38 -26.88 6.42
N GLN A 86 -2.49 -25.58 6.11
CA GLN A 86 -2.57 -25.08 4.73
C GLN A 86 -1.24 -25.11 3.99
N ILE A 87 -0.11 -25.32 4.67
CA ILE A 87 1.19 -25.46 4.02
C ILE A 87 1.33 -26.83 3.34
N HIS A 88 0.63 -27.85 3.83
CA HIS A 88 0.71 -29.24 3.38
C HIS A 88 -0.19 -29.60 2.19
N HIS A 89 -1.01 -28.67 1.70
CA HIS A 89 -1.83 -28.83 0.47
C HIS A 89 -1.23 -28.06 -0.70
#